data_AF-A0A1I2X821-F1
#
_entry.id   AF-A0A1I2X821-F1
#
_cell.length_a   1.000
_cell.length_b   1.000
_cell.length_c   1.000
_cell.angle_alpha   90.00
_cell.angle_beta   90.00
_cell.angle_gamma   90.00
#
_symmetry.space_group_name_H-M   'P 1'
#
loop_
_entity.id
_entity.type
_entity.pdbx_description
1 polymer ?
#
loop_
_entity_poly.entity_id
_entity_poly.type
_entity_poly.pdbx_seq_one_letter_code
_entity_poly.pdbx_strand_id
1 'polypeptide(L)' 'MKEKQISRTALLMAYVRGYHAMSGTLRIFEDNLAYDLLTDEERGIFEQQFTPPPIQLIESVDPIGAESCHNQADRLA' A
#
# COMPACT_ATOMS: atom_id res chain seq x y z
N MET A 1 10.29 23.82 10.04
CA MET A 1 11.01 22.58 10.45
C MET A 1 12.22 22.47 9.53
N LYS A 2 13.42 22.08 10.02
CA LYS A 2 14.51 21.67 9.11
C LYS A 2 13.91 20.67 8.12
N GLU A 3 14.18 20.83 6.82
CA GLU A 3 13.79 19.85 5.79
C GLU A 3 14.27 18.47 6.24
N LYS A 4 13.38 17.71 6.88
CA LYS A 4 13.69 16.38 7.36
C LYS A 4 13.66 15.53 6.12
N GLN A 5 14.84 15.13 5.63
CA GLN A 5 14.92 14.09 4.61
C GLN A 5 14.13 12.88 5.10
N ILE A 6 12.98 12.65 4.47
CA ILE A 6 12.16 11.47 4.74
C ILE A 6 12.87 10.30 4.07
N SER A 7 13.04 9.20 4.80
CA SER A 7 13.65 8.00 4.24
C SER A 7 12.85 7.50 3.05
N ARG A 8 13.52 7.14 1.95
CA ARG A 8 12.88 6.52 0.78
C ARG A 8 12.10 5.26 1.14
N THR A 9 12.58 4.50 2.14
CA THR A 9 11.86 3.33 2.66
C THR A 9 10.55 3.73 3.33
N ALA A 10 10.52 4.84 4.06
CA ALA A 10 9.29 5.33 4.69
C ALA A 10 8.25 5.76 3.65
N LEU A 11 8.69 6.45 2.59
CA LEU A 11 7.85 6.84 1.45
C LEU A 11 7.32 5.61 0.71
N LEU A 12 8.18 4.62 0.41
CA LEU A 12 7.75 3.37 -0.21
C LEU A 12 6.68 2.65 0.61
N MET A 13 6.89 2.55 1.93
CA MET A 13 5.91 1.89 2.79
C MET A 13 4.61 2.69 2.87
N ALA A 14 4.65 4.03 2.88
CA ALA A 14 3.45 4.85 2.80
C ALA A 14 2.69 4.62 1.47
N TYR A 15 3.41 4.56 0.35
CA TYR A 15 2.84 4.25 -0.96
C TYR A 15 2.14 2.89 -0.96
N VAL A 16 2.82 1.82 -0.48
CA VAL A 16 2.24 0.46 -0.44
C VAL A 16 1.00 0.41 0.44
N ARG A 17 1.01 1.04 1.62
CA ARG A 17 -0.15 1.07 2.53
C ARG A 17 -1.32 1.87 1.97
N GLY A 18 -1.06 3.04 1.37
CA GLY A 18 -2.10 3.87 0.75
C GLY A 18 -2.69 3.20 -0.49
N TYR A 19 -1.85 2.64 -1.35
CA TYR A 19 -2.29 1.88 -2.52
C TYR A 19 -3.14 0.66 -2.11
N HIS A 20 -2.74 -0.04 -1.04
CA HIS A 20 -3.53 -1.13 -0.44
C HIS A 20 -4.92 -0.68 0.02
N ALA A 21 -5.02 0.43 0.75
CA ALA A 21 -6.30 0.96 1.21
C ALA A 21 -7.23 1.41 0.05
N MET A 22 -6.67 1.97 -1.03
CA MET A 22 -7.44 2.52 -2.15
C MET A 22 -7.84 1.48 -3.20
N SER A 23 -6.93 0.54 -3.51
CA SER A 23 -7.02 -0.31 -4.71
C SER A 23 -7.07 -1.81 -4.41
N GLY A 24 -6.90 -2.22 -3.15
CA GLY A 24 -6.94 -3.62 -2.76
C GLY A 24 -8.35 -4.19 -2.80
N THR A 25 -8.53 -5.29 -3.55
CA THR A 25 -9.68 -6.21 -3.44
C THR A 25 -9.70 -6.91 -2.08
N LEU A 26 -8.51 -7.20 -1.55
CA LEU A 26 -8.31 -7.79 -0.24
C LEU A 26 -7.69 -6.74 0.70
N ARG A 27 -8.52 -6.21 1.62
CA ARG A 27 -8.09 -5.16 2.55
C ARG A 27 -7.71 -5.78 3.90
N ILE A 28 -6.43 -5.98 4.13
CA ILE A 28 -5.89 -6.47 5.42
C ILE A 28 -5.98 -5.37 6.51
N PHE A 29 -5.70 -4.12 6.16
CA PHE A 29 -5.83 -2.93 7.00
C PHE A 29 -6.12 -1.69 6.16
N GLU A 30 -6.74 -0.67 6.77
CA GLU A 30 -7.06 0.61 6.12
C GLU A 30 -6.19 1.74 6.66
N ASP A 31 -5.21 2.18 5.86
CA ASP A 31 -4.41 3.38 6.14
C ASP A 31 -4.76 4.48 5.13
N ASN A 32 -5.96 5.04 5.29
CA ASN A 32 -6.55 6.00 4.36
C ASN A 32 -5.76 7.31 4.24
N LEU A 33 -4.87 7.61 5.21
CA LEU A 33 -4.04 8.82 5.21
C LEU A 33 -2.67 8.60 4.58
N ALA A 34 -2.23 7.36 4.38
CA ALA A 34 -0.88 7.09 3.90
C ALA A 34 -0.60 7.62 2.50
N TYR A 35 -1.61 7.60 1.61
CA TYR A 35 -1.45 8.09 0.24
C TYR A 35 -1.31 9.63 0.21
N ASP A 36 -1.96 10.34 1.14
CA ASP A 36 -1.89 11.79 1.30
C ASP A 36 -0.54 12.28 1.85
N LEU A 37 0.26 11.38 2.45
CA LEU A 37 1.61 11.69 2.91
C LEU A 37 2.62 11.82 1.78
N LEU A 38 2.29 11.35 0.57
CA LEU A 38 3.16 11.43 -0.61
C LEU A 38 2.75 12.60 -1.50
N THR A 39 3.76 13.28 -2.04
CA THR A 39 3.58 14.19 -3.18
C THR A 39 3.19 13.41 -4.44
N ASP A 40 2.61 14.11 -5.42
CA ASP A 40 2.25 13.48 -6.70
C ASP A 40 3.47 12.93 -7.45
N GLU A 41 4.64 13.60 -7.32
CA GLU A 41 5.90 13.14 -7.91
C GLU A 41 6.36 11.82 -7.29
N GLU A 42 6.35 11.71 -5.96
CA GLU A 42 6.72 10.47 -5.26
C GLU A 42 5.78 9.31 -5.62
N ARG A 43 4.47 9.59 -5.75
CA ARG A 43 3.48 8.59 -6.19
C ARG A 43 3.78 8.12 -7.60
N GLY A 44 4.01 9.05 -8.54
CA GLY A 44 4.35 8.71 -9.93
C GLY A 44 5.62 7.86 -10.06
N ILE A 45 6.65 8.15 -9.26
CA ILE A 45 7.89 7.35 -9.23
C ILE A 45 7.59 5.91 -8.82
N PHE A 46 6.82 5.70 -7.75
CA PHE A 46 6.52 4.35 -7.28
C PHE A 46 5.52 3.62 -8.17
N GLU A 47 4.53 4.30 -8.75
CA GLU A 47 3.62 3.71 -9.74
C GLU A 47 4.38 3.16 -10.94
N GLN A 48 5.35 3.92 -11.45
CA GLN A 48 6.19 3.47 -12.56
C GLN A 48 7.11 2.30 -12.15
N GLN A 49 7.69 2.34 -10.94
CA GLN A 49 8.58 1.27 -10.48
C GLN A 49 7.84 -0.04 -10.18
N PHE A 50 6.59 0.03 -9.74
CA PHE A 50 5.77 -1.12 -9.38
C PHE A 50 4.61 -1.29 -10.35
N THR A 51 4.92 -1.42 -11.65
CA THR A 51 3.95 -1.88 -12.65
C THR A 51 4.33 -3.32 -13.06
N PRO A 52 3.53 -4.35 -12.72
CA PRO A 52 2.21 -4.29 -12.08
C PRO A 52 2.24 -3.90 -10.59
N PRO A 53 1.13 -3.33 -10.06
CA PRO A 53 1.06 -2.74 -8.73
C PRO A 53 1.46 -3.69 -7.58
N PRO A 54 1.94 -3.16 -6.43
CA PRO A 54 2.50 -3.96 -5.35
C PRO A 54 1.56 -5.03 -4.77
N ILE A 55 0.25 -4.77 -4.77
CA ILE A 55 -0.74 -5.76 -4.29
C ILE A 55 -0.75 -6.98 -5.20
N GLN A 56 -0.72 -6.77 -6.52
CA GLN A 56 -0.65 -7.87 -7.49
C GLN A 56 0.67 -8.66 -7.32
N LEU A 57 1.76 -7.99 -6.92
CA LEU A 57 3.00 -8.68 -6.58
C LEU A 57 2.83 -9.58 -5.35
N ILE A 58 2.20 -9.10 -4.27
CA ILE A 58 1.98 -9.90 -3.06
C ILE A 58 1.07 -11.10 -3.36
N GLU A 59 -0.03 -10.89 -4.08
CA GLU A 59 -0.93 -11.96 -4.53
C GLU A 59 -0.20 -12.98 -5.42
N SER A 60 0.77 -12.54 -6.24
CA SER A 60 1.57 -13.44 -7.07
C SER A 60 2.60 -14.26 -6.30
N VAL A 61 3.05 -13.78 -5.13
CA VAL A 61 4.10 -14.44 -4.32
C VAL A 61 3.50 -15.46 -3.36
N ASP A 62 2.38 -15.13 -2.70
CA ASP A 62 1.70 -16.03 -1.76
C ASP A 62 0.17 -15.88 -1.87
N PRO A 63 -0.44 -16.51 -2.89
CA PRO A 63 -1.89 -16.41 -3.11
C PRO A 63 -2.70 -17.03 -1.96
N ILE A 64 -2.18 -18.09 -1.33
CA ILE A 64 -2.87 -18.79 -0.22
C ILE A 64 -2.84 -17.93 1.04
N GLY A 65 -1.69 -17.34 1.36
CA GLY A 65 -1.56 -16.40 2.46
C GLY A 65 -2.44 -15.16 2.25
N ALA A 66 -2.46 -14.61 1.03
CA ALA A 66 -3.29 -13.47 0.68
C ALA A 66 -4.79 -13.76 0.89
N GLU A 67 -5.33 -14.88 0.38
CA GLU A 67 -6.73 -15.27 0.61
C GLU A 67 -7.06 -15.43 2.10
N SER A 68 -6.13 -15.95 2.90
CA SER A 68 -6.34 -16.15 4.34
C SER A 68 -6.44 -14.84 5.14
N CYS A 69 -5.94 -13.73 4.58
CA CYS A 69 -5.97 -12.40 5.20
C CYS A 69 -7.29 -11.63 4.95
N HIS A 70 -8.36 -12.31 4.53
CA HIS A 70 -9.68 -11.69 4.40
C HIS A 70 -10.09 -10.90 5.65
N ASN A 71 -10.73 -9.76 5.37
CA ASN A 71 -11.17 -8.72 6.29
C ASN A 71 -11.70 -9.31 7.61
N GLN A 72 -10.98 -9.09 8.72
CA GLN A 72 -11.55 -9.34 10.05
C GLN A 72 -12.77 -8.44 10.32
N ALA A 73 -12.91 -7.33 9.58
CA ALA A 73 -14.09 -6.47 9.62
C ALA A 73 -15.38 -7.21 9.19
N ASP A 74 -15.29 -8.18 8.28
CA ASP A 74 -16.46 -8.96 7.81
C ASP A 74 -16.86 -10.06 8.81
N ARG A 75 -16.00 -10.39 9.78
CA ARG A 75 -16.29 -11.41 10.81
C ARG A 75 -17.06 -10.86 12.02
N LEU A 76 -17.34 -9.55 12.05
CA LEU A 76 -18.07 -8.88 13.12
C LEU A 76 -19.52 -8.51 12.74
N ALA A 77 -19.98 -8.93 11.55
CA ALA A 77 -21.36 -8.75 11.07
C ALA A 77 -22.23 -9.98 11.33
#